data_AF-A0A2W6ZH68-F1
#
_entry.id   AF-A0A2W6ZH68-F1
#
_cell.length_a   1.000
_cell.length_b   1.000
_cell.length_c   1.000
_cell.angle_alpha   90.00
_cell.angle_beta   90.00
_cell.angle_gamma   90.00
#
_symmetry.space_group_name_H-M   'P 1'
#
loop_
_entity.id
_entity.type
_entity.pdbx_description
1 polymer ?
#
loop_
_entity_poly.entity_id
_entity_poly.type
_entity_poly.pdbx_seq_one_letter_code
_entity_poly.pdbx_strand_id
1 'polypeptide(L)'
;MLQPFPPPLARTLVGGLRHLIAVEGGATPEQARLLRSLAVHLLGLIPDELTAIAPLPPPALALQLTGEDSRRRFLQLAIMLELCRHPRSEAQLQRLEAFSNALGLQGVELRLVQDLFHRTAADATADFVRCYAAFLPELSSRHGAAAGTDLGDAFFAQVQGLRDCPHGSLGWAFAQFYARNGLPLPSRDTPNPAYYVTHDMNHVITGYEPTGPGEIALGAFKLALRNDDANWMASLANFLIHEVGLFVHGDNNQFEPYGGDGEPYNGLNGKRGALDLPGAPELLAEAWRRGAACSGDFSRLDHLALATEPLLEIRRRFHVLPLERPMLDQPEFWPSGT
;
A
#
# COMPACT_ATOMS: atom_id res chain seq x y z
N MET A 1 -1.78 -17.74 5.74
CA MET A 1 -1.58 -18.08 4.31
C MET A 1 -2.77 -17.49 3.56
N LEU A 2 -2.56 -16.47 2.71
CA LEU A 2 -3.60 -15.86 1.86
C LEU A 2 -3.93 -16.85 0.73
N GLN A 3 -4.59 -17.95 1.09
CA GLN A 3 -5.27 -18.86 0.17
C GLN A 3 -6.42 -18.08 -0.51
N PRO A 4 -6.83 -18.44 -1.72
CA PRO A 4 -8.00 -17.80 -2.33
C PRO A 4 -9.17 -17.88 -1.36
N PHE A 5 -9.85 -16.75 -1.13
CA PHE A 5 -11.05 -16.72 -0.30
C PHE A 5 -12.04 -17.72 -0.89
N PRO A 6 -12.61 -18.66 -0.09
CA PRO A 6 -13.65 -19.54 -0.58
C PRO A 6 -14.77 -18.71 -1.22
N PRO A 7 -15.34 -19.13 -2.38
CA PRO A 7 -16.35 -18.31 -3.08
C PRO A 7 -17.50 -17.79 -2.21
N PRO A 8 -18.04 -18.54 -1.21
CA PRO A 8 -19.03 -18.00 -0.29
C PRO A 8 -18.52 -16.81 0.53
N LEU A 9 -17.29 -16.89 1.03
CA LEU A 9 -16.66 -15.81 1.80
C LEU A 9 -16.39 -14.59 0.93
N ALA A 10 -15.91 -14.79 -0.30
CA ALA A 10 -15.74 -13.72 -1.28
C ALA A 10 -17.06 -12.98 -1.57
N ARG A 11 -18.17 -13.71 -1.76
CA ARG A 11 -19.50 -13.12 -1.95
C ARG A 11 -19.97 -12.33 -0.73
N THR A 12 -19.74 -12.85 0.49
CA THR A 12 -20.07 -12.14 1.74
C THR A 12 -19.28 -10.83 1.86
N LEU A 13 -17.97 -10.84 1.59
CA LEU A 13 -17.14 -9.63 1.59
C LEU A 13 -17.68 -8.59 0.58
N VAL A 14 -17.90 -9.00 -0.67
CA VAL A 14 -18.41 -8.10 -1.72
C VAL A 14 -19.80 -7.57 -1.38
N GLY A 15 -20.68 -8.37 -0.78
CA GLY A 15 -21.99 -7.91 -0.31
C GLY A 15 -21.88 -6.77 0.69
N GLY A 16 -20.97 -6.89 1.67
CA GLY A 16 -20.72 -5.82 2.64
C GLY A 16 -20.13 -4.57 1.99
N LEU A 17 -19.15 -4.72 1.10
CA LEU A 17 -18.52 -3.58 0.39
C LEU A 17 -19.49 -2.88 -0.55
N ARG A 18 -20.41 -3.62 -1.21
CA ARG A 18 -21.52 -3.04 -1.99
C ARG A 18 -22.46 -2.23 -1.11
N HIS A 19 -22.76 -2.71 0.09
CA HIS A 19 -23.61 -1.98 1.03
C HIS A 19 -22.91 -0.71 1.54
N LEU A 20 -21.60 -0.77 1.81
CA LEU A 20 -20.81 0.40 2.22
C LEU A 20 -20.99 1.56 1.24
N ILE A 21 -20.73 1.33 -0.06
CA ILE A 21 -20.68 2.39 -1.08
C ILE A 21 -22.06 2.78 -1.65
N ALA A 22 -23.13 2.08 -1.29
CA ALA A 22 -24.49 2.34 -1.79
C ALA A 22 -25.22 3.47 -1.04
N VAL A 23 -24.52 4.57 -0.73
CA VAL A 23 -25.09 5.76 -0.07
C VAL A 23 -25.95 6.57 -1.06
N GLU A 24 -26.56 7.67 -0.63
CA GLU A 24 -27.26 8.57 -1.54
C GLU A 24 -26.32 9.02 -2.69
N GLY A 25 -26.82 8.99 -3.94
CA GLY A 25 -26.01 9.18 -5.13
C GLY A 25 -25.22 7.94 -5.59
N GLY A 26 -25.17 6.88 -4.79
CA GLY A 26 -24.50 5.63 -5.10
C GLY A 26 -22.97 5.67 -4.99
N ALA A 27 -22.34 4.62 -5.52
CA ALA A 27 -20.89 4.51 -5.62
C ALA A 27 -20.36 5.49 -6.68
N THR A 28 -19.21 6.12 -6.41
CA THR A 28 -18.51 6.89 -7.45
C THR A 28 -18.00 5.94 -8.55
N PRO A 29 -17.70 6.45 -9.77
CA PRO A 29 -17.11 5.64 -10.83
C PRO A 29 -15.79 4.95 -10.40
N GLU A 30 -14.99 5.63 -9.57
CA GLU A 30 -13.73 5.12 -9.02
C GLU A 30 -13.98 3.97 -8.04
N GLN A 31 -14.87 4.15 -7.05
CA GLN A 31 -15.26 3.09 -6.12
C GLN A 31 -15.83 1.87 -6.84
N ALA A 32 -16.62 2.08 -7.91
CA ALA A 32 -17.17 1.00 -8.71
C ALA A 32 -16.08 0.20 -9.44
N ARG A 33 -15.08 0.88 -10.03
CA ARG A 33 -13.91 0.23 -10.66
C ARG A 33 -13.06 -0.51 -9.63
N LEU A 34 -12.80 0.10 -8.47
CA LEU A 34 -12.03 -0.52 -7.41
C LEU A 34 -12.72 -1.77 -6.87
N LEU A 35 -14.01 -1.69 -6.51
CA LEU A 35 -14.77 -2.84 -6.03
C LEU A 35 -14.79 -3.98 -7.07
N ARG A 36 -15.00 -3.65 -8.36
CA ARG A 36 -14.95 -4.66 -9.43
C ARG A 36 -13.58 -5.34 -9.49
N SER A 37 -12.50 -4.56 -9.41
CA SER A 37 -11.14 -5.09 -9.52
C SER A 37 -10.77 -5.98 -8.34
N LEU A 38 -11.11 -5.55 -7.11
CA LEU A 38 -10.96 -6.38 -5.91
C LEU A 38 -11.79 -7.67 -6.01
N ALA A 39 -13.04 -7.59 -6.45
CA ALA A 39 -13.90 -8.75 -6.55
C ALA A 39 -13.37 -9.80 -7.55
N VAL A 40 -12.90 -9.35 -8.72
CA VAL A 40 -12.44 -10.24 -9.80
C VAL A 40 -11.01 -10.70 -9.58
N HIS A 41 -10.09 -9.76 -9.39
CA HIS A 41 -8.65 -10.04 -9.43
C HIS A 41 -8.08 -10.42 -8.06
N LEU A 42 -8.71 -10.01 -6.95
CA LEU A 42 -8.29 -10.43 -5.60
C LEU A 42 -9.14 -11.57 -5.05
N LEU A 43 -10.47 -11.46 -5.13
CA LEU A 43 -11.40 -12.41 -4.52
C LEU A 43 -11.81 -13.56 -5.46
N GLY A 44 -11.40 -13.53 -6.73
CA GLY A 44 -11.61 -14.61 -7.69
C GLY A 44 -13.06 -14.81 -8.11
N LEU A 45 -13.91 -13.79 -7.99
CA LEU A 45 -15.30 -13.84 -8.45
C LEU A 45 -15.40 -13.65 -9.96
N ILE A 46 -16.40 -14.26 -10.58
CA ILE A 46 -16.68 -14.09 -12.00
C ILE A 46 -17.35 -12.71 -12.19
N PRO A 47 -16.91 -11.88 -13.15
CA PRO A 47 -17.45 -10.54 -13.37
C PRO A 47 -18.98 -10.47 -13.49
N ASP A 48 -19.59 -11.46 -14.17
CA ASP A 48 -21.04 -11.51 -14.41
C ASP A 48 -21.85 -11.80 -13.13
N GLU A 49 -21.21 -12.35 -12.09
CA GLU A 49 -21.88 -12.65 -10.82
C GLU A 49 -22.01 -11.42 -9.90
N LEU A 50 -21.23 -10.36 -10.14
CA LEU A 50 -21.12 -9.22 -9.22
C LEU A 50 -22.41 -8.44 -9.04
N THR A 51 -23.22 -8.34 -10.11
CA THR A 51 -24.51 -7.64 -10.08
C THR A 51 -25.57 -8.40 -9.30
N ALA A 52 -25.45 -9.73 -9.22
CA ALA A 52 -26.35 -10.60 -8.48
C ALA A 52 -26.06 -10.65 -6.97
N ILE A 53 -24.90 -10.14 -6.52
CA ILE A 53 -24.56 -10.09 -5.10
C ILE A 53 -25.37 -8.98 -4.42
N ALA A 54 -26.30 -9.39 -3.55
CA ALA A 54 -27.10 -8.47 -2.76
C ALA A 54 -26.21 -7.69 -1.76
N PRO A 55 -26.45 -6.38 -1.58
CA PRO A 55 -25.82 -5.62 -0.50
C PRO A 55 -26.12 -6.23 0.87
N LEU A 56 -25.10 -6.36 1.71
CA LEU A 56 -25.19 -7.00 3.02
C LEU A 56 -24.99 -5.96 4.13
N PRO A 57 -26.01 -5.64 4.95
CA PRO A 57 -25.89 -4.64 6.00
C PRO A 57 -25.00 -5.11 7.16
N PRO A 58 -24.49 -4.19 8.01
CA PRO A 58 -23.52 -4.52 9.06
C PRO A 58 -23.89 -5.68 10.00
N PRO A 59 -25.12 -5.77 10.56
CA PRO A 59 -25.47 -6.88 11.43
C PRO A 59 -25.47 -8.23 10.70
N ALA A 60 -25.91 -8.25 9.44
CA ALA A 60 -25.94 -9.47 8.63
C ALA A 60 -24.54 -9.90 8.19
N LEU A 61 -23.65 -8.94 7.88
CA LEU A 61 -22.24 -9.23 7.62
C LEU A 61 -21.58 -9.85 8.85
N ALA A 62 -21.76 -9.27 10.04
CA ALA A 62 -21.13 -9.76 11.27
C ALA A 62 -21.54 -11.20 11.64
N LEU A 63 -22.78 -11.59 11.33
CA LEU A 63 -23.25 -12.97 11.51
C LEU A 63 -22.59 -13.97 10.56
N GLN A 64 -22.24 -13.54 9.34
CA GLN A 64 -21.62 -14.41 8.32
C GLN A 64 -20.09 -14.41 8.38
N LEU A 65 -19.50 -13.29 8.80
CA LEU A 65 -18.06 -13.06 8.83
C LEU A 65 -17.54 -13.29 10.25
N THR A 66 -17.30 -14.54 10.62
CA THR A 66 -16.95 -14.91 12.01
C THR A 66 -15.45 -14.98 12.29
N GLY A 67 -14.61 -15.19 11.28
CA GLY A 67 -13.16 -15.32 11.44
C GLY A 67 -12.46 -13.96 11.56
N GLU A 68 -11.56 -13.82 12.54
CA GLU A 68 -10.82 -12.57 12.81
C GLU A 68 -10.09 -12.02 11.57
N ASP A 69 -9.33 -12.87 10.88
CA ASP A 69 -8.62 -12.49 9.64
C ASP A 69 -9.56 -11.97 8.56
N SER A 70 -10.74 -12.58 8.43
CA SER A 70 -11.73 -12.20 7.43
C SER A 70 -12.43 -10.88 7.78
N ARG A 71 -12.68 -10.63 9.07
CA ARG A 71 -13.19 -9.33 9.57
C ARG A 71 -12.18 -8.22 9.35
N ARG A 72 -10.92 -8.47 9.72
CA ARG A 72 -9.81 -7.54 9.50
C ARG A 72 -9.65 -7.21 8.01
N ARG A 73 -9.68 -8.23 7.15
CA ARG A 73 -9.61 -8.03 5.69
C ARG A 73 -10.77 -7.20 5.16
N PHE A 74 -11.99 -7.46 5.62
CA PHE A 74 -13.14 -6.65 5.25
C PHE A 74 -12.93 -5.18 5.60
N LEU A 75 -12.49 -4.88 6.83
CA LEU A 75 -12.29 -3.51 7.28
C LEU A 75 -11.18 -2.80 6.48
N GLN A 76 -10.09 -3.50 6.14
CA GLN A 76 -9.04 -2.96 5.27
C GLN A 76 -9.59 -2.57 3.89
N LEU A 77 -10.34 -3.46 3.24
CA LEU A 77 -10.97 -3.19 1.93
C LEU A 77 -12.03 -2.08 2.01
N ALA A 78 -12.78 -2.03 3.11
CA ALA A 78 -13.78 -1.01 3.37
C ALA A 78 -13.15 0.38 3.55
N ILE A 79 -12.05 0.48 4.31
CA ILE A 79 -11.27 1.71 4.46
C ILE A 79 -10.72 2.16 3.11
N MET A 80 -10.14 1.25 2.30
CA MET A 80 -9.66 1.61 0.96
C MET A 80 -10.78 2.23 0.10
N LEU A 81 -11.98 1.62 0.08
CA LEU A 81 -13.13 2.18 -0.65
C LEU A 81 -13.63 3.52 -0.08
N GLU A 82 -13.46 3.76 1.22
CA GLU A 82 -13.76 5.06 1.84
C GLU A 82 -12.81 6.14 1.33
N LEU A 83 -11.52 5.84 1.26
CA LEU A 83 -10.50 6.78 0.80
C LEU A 83 -10.62 7.12 -0.70
N CYS A 84 -11.18 6.20 -1.50
CA CYS A 84 -11.44 6.39 -2.94
C CYS A 84 -12.74 7.14 -3.27
N ARG A 85 -13.33 7.86 -2.30
CA ARG A 85 -14.56 8.61 -2.51
C ARG A 85 -14.30 10.11 -2.56
N HIS A 86 -14.39 10.66 -3.77
CA HIS A 86 -14.31 12.09 -4.03
C HIS A 86 -15.63 12.62 -4.65
N PRO A 87 -16.31 13.61 -4.04
CA PRO A 87 -16.05 14.17 -2.72
C PRO A 87 -16.42 13.20 -1.59
N ARG A 88 -15.79 13.37 -0.43
CA ARG A 88 -16.06 12.60 0.80
C ARG A 88 -17.54 12.63 1.19
N SER A 89 -18.04 11.57 1.83
CA SER A 89 -19.45 11.45 2.24
C SER A 89 -19.60 11.01 3.68
N GLU A 90 -20.17 11.89 4.50
CA GLU A 90 -20.51 11.61 5.90
C GLU A 90 -21.37 10.36 6.05
N ALA A 91 -22.31 10.15 5.12
CA ALA A 91 -23.16 8.96 5.11
C ALA A 91 -22.36 7.66 4.88
N GLN A 92 -21.25 7.72 4.14
CA GLN A 92 -20.41 6.55 3.91
C GLN A 92 -19.48 6.28 5.10
N LEU A 93 -18.91 7.34 5.69
CA LEU A 93 -18.18 7.25 6.96
C LEU A 93 -19.04 6.60 8.05
N GLN A 94 -20.28 7.04 8.24
CA GLN A 94 -21.22 6.45 9.20
C GLN A 94 -21.48 4.96 8.94
N ARG A 95 -21.50 4.54 7.66
CA ARG A 95 -21.63 3.11 7.31
C ARG A 95 -20.36 2.34 7.63
N LEU A 96 -19.18 2.90 7.36
CA LEU A 96 -17.90 2.30 7.73
C LEU A 96 -17.82 2.08 9.25
N GLU A 97 -18.21 3.08 10.03
CA GLU A 97 -18.28 2.99 11.50
C GLU A 97 -19.27 1.92 11.97
N ALA A 98 -20.45 1.84 11.33
CA ALA A 98 -21.44 0.81 11.64
C ALA A 98 -20.90 -0.61 11.35
N PHE A 99 -20.15 -0.80 10.27
CA PHE A 99 -19.44 -2.05 10.00
C PHE A 99 -18.38 -2.35 11.05
N SER A 100 -17.54 -1.37 11.38
CA SER A 100 -16.49 -1.55 12.39
C SER A 100 -17.08 -1.96 13.75
N ASN A 101 -18.14 -1.28 14.17
CA ASN A 101 -18.88 -1.58 15.39
C ASN A 101 -19.50 -2.98 15.36
N ALA A 102 -20.16 -3.37 14.27
CA ALA A 102 -20.78 -4.69 14.14
C ALA A 102 -19.75 -5.83 14.15
N LEU A 103 -18.56 -5.61 13.59
CA LEU A 103 -17.47 -6.59 13.57
C LEU A 103 -16.65 -6.62 14.86
N GLY A 104 -16.86 -5.66 15.76
CA GLY A 104 -16.09 -5.51 17.00
C GLY A 104 -14.64 -5.09 16.75
N LEU A 105 -14.38 -4.42 15.62
CA LEU A 105 -13.05 -3.93 15.25
C LEU A 105 -12.96 -2.45 15.56
N GLN A 106 -11.90 -2.05 16.24
CA GLN A 106 -11.54 -0.65 16.47
C GLN A 106 -10.04 -0.55 16.24
N GLY A 107 -9.61 0.43 15.46
CA GLY A 107 -8.23 0.56 15.03
C GLY A 107 -7.80 2.02 14.97
N VAL A 108 -6.50 2.24 14.91
CA VAL A 108 -5.94 3.58 14.67
C VAL A 108 -6.33 4.09 13.28
N GLU A 109 -6.49 3.18 12.32
CA GLU A 109 -6.76 3.47 10.92
C GLU A 109 -8.16 4.04 10.74
N LEU A 110 -9.17 3.50 11.44
CA LEU A 110 -10.51 4.09 11.43
C LEU A 110 -10.51 5.50 12.02
N ARG A 111 -9.76 5.73 13.10
CA ARG A 111 -9.64 7.07 13.69
C ARG A 111 -8.96 8.06 12.76
N LEU A 112 -7.93 7.62 12.03
CA LEU A 112 -7.27 8.45 11.04
C LEU A 112 -8.21 8.81 9.88
N VAL A 113 -9.07 7.88 9.45
CA VAL A 113 -10.12 8.17 8.46
C VAL A 113 -11.13 9.18 9.01
N GLN A 114 -11.55 9.06 10.28
CA GLN A 114 -12.44 10.05 10.92
C GLN A 114 -11.78 11.44 10.99
N ASP A 115 -10.49 11.52 11.27
CA ASP A 115 -9.75 12.78 11.33
C ASP A 115 -9.74 13.50 9.96
N LEU A 116 -9.76 12.77 8.83
CA LEU A 116 -9.89 13.35 7.49
C LEU A 116 -11.19 14.14 7.27
N PHE A 117 -12.25 13.79 7.99
CA PHE A 117 -13.57 14.44 7.87
C PHE A 117 -13.72 15.63 8.80
N HIS A 118 -13.08 15.57 9.97
CA HIS A 118 -13.43 16.46 11.08
C HIS A 118 -12.28 17.36 11.53
N ARG A 119 -11.07 17.20 10.98
CA ARG A 119 -9.91 18.01 11.33
C ARG A 119 -9.32 18.75 10.15
N THR A 120 -8.50 19.75 10.45
CA THR A 120 -7.67 20.41 9.44
C THR A 120 -6.61 19.43 8.93
N ALA A 121 -6.11 19.65 7.71
CA ALA A 121 -5.04 18.82 7.15
C ALA A 121 -3.78 18.82 8.04
N ALA A 122 -3.47 19.94 8.68
CA ALA A 122 -2.35 20.04 9.62
C ALA A 122 -2.56 19.15 10.85
N ASP A 123 -3.74 19.21 11.47
CA ASP A 123 -4.04 18.40 12.66
C ASP A 123 -4.13 16.91 12.34
N ALA A 124 -4.76 16.54 11.22
CA ALA A 124 -4.85 15.15 10.77
C ALA A 124 -3.47 14.59 10.40
N THR A 125 -2.62 15.38 9.75
CA THR A 125 -1.22 14.99 9.46
C THR A 125 -0.44 14.80 10.76
N ALA A 126 -0.56 15.72 11.72
CA ALA A 126 0.12 15.59 13.02
C ALA A 126 -0.33 14.34 13.79
N ASP A 127 -1.62 14.03 13.78
CA ASP A 127 -2.17 12.80 14.39
C ASP A 127 -1.60 11.55 13.70
N PHE A 128 -1.61 11.54 12.36
CA PHE A 128 -1.01 10.48 11.56
C PHE A 128 0.47 10.27 11.90
N VAL A 129 1.30 11.33 11.89
CA VAL A 129 2.74 11.21 12.18
C VAL A 129 2.98 10.62 13.57
N ARG A 130 2.22 11.08 14.57
CA ARG A 130 2.31 10.54 15.94
C ARG A 130 1.98 9.06 15.99
N CYS A 131 0.92 8.63 15.29
CA CYS A 131 0.52 7.23 15.24
C CYS A 131 1.51 6.38 14.43
N TYR A 132 1.96 6.86 13.27
CA TYR A 132 2.88 6.16 12.39
C TYR A 132 4.26 5.94 13.03
N ALA A 133 4.73 6.88 13.85
CA ALA A 133 5.98 6.76 14.59
C ALA A 133 6.06 5.49 15.46
N ALA A 134 4.92 4.99 15.96
CA ALA A 134 4.88 3.75 16.74
C ALA A 134 5.21 2.49 15.92
N PHE A 135 5.04 2.55 14.59
CA PHE A 135 5.24 1.42 13.67
C PHE A 135 6.57 1.48 12.92
N LEU A 136 7.26 2.63 12.93
CA LEU A 136 8.56 2.80 12.25
C LEU A 136 9.61 1.73 12.62
N PRO A 137 9.76 1.29 13.89
CA PRO A 137 10.70 0.23 14.23
C PRO A 137 10.39 -1.11 13.55
N GLU A 138 9.11 -1.44 13.36
CA GLU A 138 8.67 -2.68 12.71
C GLU A 138 8.75 -2.61 11.19
N LEU A 139 8.65 -1.41 10.62
CA LEU A 139 8.70 -1.16 9.18
C LEU A 139 10.11 -1.04 8.61
N SER A 140 11.11 -0.88 9.48
CA SER A 140 12.48 -0.63 9.07
C SER A 140 13.35 -1.88 9.23
N SER A 141 14.42 -1.98 8.44
CA SER A 141 15.39 -3.09 8.55
C SER A 141 16.25 -2.93 9.82
N ARG A 142 17.23 -3.83 10.02
CA ARG A 142 18.20 -3.77 11.14
C ARG A 142 18.89 -2.40 11.31
N HIS A 143 19.07 -1.66 10.21
CA HIS A 143 19.66 -0.31 10.20
C HIS A 143 18.63 0.81 10.40
N GLY A 144 17.35 0.44 10.52
CA GLY A 144 16.19 1.27 10.79
C GLY A 144 16.14 1.78 12.22
N ALA A 145 17.14 2.55 12.61
CA ALA A 145 17.12 3.22 13.89
C ALA A 145 16.05 4.33 13.89
N ALA A 146 15.54 4.66 15.07
CA ALA A 146 14.55 5.72 15.26
C ALA A 146 14.98 7.04 14.59
N ALA A 147 14.01 7.83 14.14
CA ALA A 147 14.25 9.16 13.57
C ALA A 147 15.21 9.97 14.47
N GLY A 148 16.26 10.52 13.88
CA GLY A 148 17.31 11.27 14.61
C GLY A 148 18.48 10.44 15.12
N THR A 149 18.57 9.13 14.81
CA THR A 149 19.78 8.34 15.09
C THR A 149 20.90 8.73 14.14
N ASP A 150 22.11 8.97 14.69
CA ASP A 150 23.31 9.10 13.86
C ASP A 150 23.66 7.73 13.25
N LEU A 151 23.47 7.60 11.94
CA LEU A 151 23.77 6.39 11.18
C LEU A 151 25.27 6.21 10.94
N GLY A 152 26.09 7.23 11.20
CA GLY A 152 27.54 7.21 11.03
C GLY A 152 28.01 7.26 9.57
N ASP A 153 29.29 7.59 9.36
CA ASP A 153 29.89 7.69 8.02
C ASP A 153 29.85 6.36 7.25
N ALA A 154 29.97 5.23 7.97
CA ALA A 154 29.99 3.91 7.35
C ALA A 154 28.70 3.58 6.59
N PHE A 155 27.54 3.95 7.15
CA PHE A 155 26.24 3.76 6.49
C PHE A 155 26.18 4.53 5.17
N PHE A 156 26.50 5.83 5.20
CA PHE A 156 26.43 6.66 3.99
C PHE A 156 27.48 6.26 2.95
N ALA A 157 28.68 5.86 3.37
CA ALA A 157 29.67 5.28 2.46
C ALA A 157 29.15 4.01 1.78
N GLN A 158 28.46 3.14 2.52
CA GLN A 158 27.85 1.94 1.96
C GLN A 158 26.72 2.27 0.97
N VAL A 159 25.85 3.23 1.27
CA VAL A 159 24.78 3.67 0.36
C VAL A 159 25.36 4.26 -0.92
N GLN A 160 26.40 5.10 -0.83
CA GLN A 160 27.06 5.66 -2.02
C GLN A 160 27.76 4.57 -2.86
N GLY A 161 28.37 3.58 -2.21
CA GLY A 161 29.02 2.44 -2.86
C GLY A 161 28.08 1.47 -3.57
N LEU A 162 26.75 1.61 -3.43
CA LEU A 162 25.78 0.78 -4.17
C LEU A 162 25.91 0.92 -5.69
N ARG A 163 26.41 2.07 -6.17
CA ARG A 163 26.67 2.33 -7.59
C ARG A 163 27.75 1.42 -8.18
N ASP A 164 28.67 0.96 -7.34
CA ASP A 164 29.81 0.13 -7.74
C ASP A 164 29.50 -1.37 -7.61
N CYS A 165 28.29 -1.73 -7.18
CA CYS A 165 27.87 -3.12 -7.10
C CYS A 165 27.81 -3.78 -8.49
N PRO A 166 27.96 -5.11 -8.58
CA PRO A 166 27.91 -5.82 -9.85
C PRO A 166 26.61 -5.56 -10.62
N HIS A 167 26.71 -5.46 -11.94
CA HIS A 167 25.54 -5.32 -12.82
C HIS A 167 24.51 -6.43 -12.54
N GLY A 168 23.23 -6.05 -12.40
CA GLY A 168 22.14 -6.97 -12.08
C GLY A 168 22.04 -7.37 -10.61
N SER A 169 22.89 -6.84 -9.72
CA SER A 169 22.71 -7.00 -8.27
C SER A 169 21.64 -6.05 -7.72
N LEU A 170 21.18 -6.31 -6.48
CA LEU A 170 20.22 -5.44 -5.79
C LEU A 170 20.72 -3.99 -5.65
N GLY A 171 21.97 -3.81 -5.22
CA GLY A 171 22.60 -2.50 -5.02
C GLY A 171 22.74 -1.72 -6.34
N TRP A 172 23.17 -2.39 -7.40
CA TRP A 172 23.20 -1.78 -8.74
C TRP A 172 21.80 -1.35 -9.18
N ALA A 173 20.81 -2.24 -9.06
CA ALA A 173 19.43 -1.94 -9.46
C ALA A 173 18.79 -0.81 -8.63
N PHE A 174 19.15 -0.69 -7.35
CA PHE A 174 18.77 0.42 -6.48
C PHE A 174 19.40 1.75 -6.92
N ALA A 175 20.69 1.77 -7.24
CA ALA A 175 21.31 2.97 -7.81
C ALA A 175 20.64 3.40 -9.12
N GLN A 176 20.31 2.44 -9.99
CA GLN A 176 19.59 2.70 -11.24
C GLN A 176 18.14 3.19 -11.00
N PHE A 177 17.49 2.74 -9.92
CA PHE A 177 16.15 3.20 -9.52
C PHE A 177 16.12 4.69 -9.21
N TYR A 178 17.08 5.15 -8.41
CA TYR A 178 17.22 6.57 -8.12
C TYR A 178 17.59 7.39 -9.36
N ALA A 179 18.57 6.93 -10.13
CA ALA A 179 19.03 7.63 -11.32
C ALA A 179 17.92 7.82 -12.37
N ARG A 180 17.11 6.78 -12.66
CA ARG A 180 16.04 6.87 -13.68
C ARG A 180 14.86 7.73 -13.23
N ASN A 181 14.62 7.81 -11.92
CA ASN A 181 13.55 8.63 -11.34
C ASN A 181 14.02 10.07 -11.04
N GLY A 182 15.26 10.43 -11.39
CA GLY A 182 15.80 11.78 -11.17
C GLY A 182 16.03 12.11 -9.70
N LEU A 183 16.16 11.09 -8.85
CA LEU A 183 16.31 11.23 -7.41
C LEU A 183 17.77 11.01 -6.98
N PRO A 184 18.30 11.76 -6.00
CA PRO A 184 19.58 11.46 -5.38
C PRO A 184 19.46 10.27 -4.42
N LEU A 185 20.51 9.44 -4.33
CA LEU A 185 20.57 8.39 -3.30
C LEU A 185 20.41 8.99 -1.89
N PRO A 186 19.84 8.24 -0.93
CA PRO A 186 19.68 8.71 0.43
C PRO A 186 21.00 9.21 1.01
N SER A 187 20.96 10.41 1.58
CA SER A 187 22.11 11.13 2.11
C SER A 187 21.82 11.65 3.51
N ARG A 188 22.78 12.39 4.08
CA ARG A 188 22.62 13.01 5.41
C ARG A 188 21.47 14.02 5.46
N ASP A 189 21.14 14.61 4.31
CA ASP A 189 20.08 15.63 4.20
C ASP A 189 18.72 15.00 3.87
N THR A 190 18.67 13.69 3.61
CA THR A 190 17.40 12.98 3.37
C THR A 190 16.67 12.76 4.70
N PRO A 191 15.39 13.14 4.84
CA PRO A 191 14.61 12.80 6.02
C PRO A 191 14.53 11.28 6.18
N ASN A 192 14.87 10.74 7.36
CA ASN A 192 14.85 9.30 7.65
C ASN A 192 15.56 8.42 6.58
N PRO A 193 16.86 8.59 6.35
CA PRO A 193 17.55 7.98 5.20
C PRO A 193 17.56 6.45 5.26
N ALA A 194 17.69 5.85 6.45
CA ALA A 194 17.63 4.39 6.63
C ALA A 194 16.25 3.80 6.30
N TYR A 195 15.17 4.56 6.56
CA TYR A 195 13.82 4.17 6.16
C TYR A 195 13.72 4.12 4.64
N TYR A 196 14.15 5.17 3.93
CA TYR A 196 14.10 5.20 2.45
C TYR A 196 14.99 4.13 1.82
N VAL A 197 16.18 3.85 2.37
CA VAL A 197 16.98 2.70 1.92
C VAL A 197 16.20 1.40 2.05
N THR A 198 15.52 1.16 3.17
CA THR A 198 14.73 -0.07 3.36
C THR A 198 13.50 -0.08 2.44
N HIS A 199 12.77 1.03 2.37
CA HIS A 199 11.56 1.21 1.57
C HIS A 199 11.85 1.02 0.08
N ASP A 200 12.83 1.73 -0.46
CA ASP A 200 13.08 1.76 -1.90
C ASP A 200 13.76 0.49 -2.42
N MET A 201 14.42 -0.27 -1.54
CA MET A 201 14.84 -1.64 -1.87
C MET A 201 13.63 -2.53 -2.14
N ASN A 202 12.49 -2.31 -1.48
CA ASN A 202 11.27 -3.05 -1.78
C ASN A 202 10.71 -2.67 -3.15
N HIS A 203 10.77 -1.41 -3.57
CA HIS A 203 10.43 -1.02 -4.96
C HIS A 203 11.24 -1.81 -5.97
N VAL A 204 12.56 -1.89 -5.77
CA VAL A 204 13.47 -2.62 -6.67
C VAL A 204 13.14 -4.12 -6.71
N ILE A 205 12.96 -4.76 -5.55
CA ILE A 205 12.68 -6.20 -5.48
C ILE A 205 11.32 -6.53 -6.13
N THR A 206 10.30 -5.73 -5.84
CA THR A 206 8.92 -5.96 -6.32
C THR A 206 8.67 -5.46 -7.74
N GLY A 207 9.51 -4.56 -8.25
CA GLY A 207 9.35 -3.97 -9.58
C GLY A 207 8.26 -2.88 -9.67
N TYR A 208 7.77 -2.36 -8.54
CA TYR A 208 6.88 -1.20 -8.53
C TYR A 208 7.71 0.09 -8.63
N GLU A 209 7.44 0.92 -9.63
CA GLU A 209 8.06 2.25 -9.74
C GLU A 209 7.38 3.26 -8.80
N PRO A 210 8.05 4.37 -8.41
CA PRO A 210 7.55 5.32 -7.41
C PRO A 210 6.53 6.30 -8.02
N THR A 211 5.47 5.74 -8.60
CA THR A 211 4.30 6.48 -9.10
C THR A 211 3.14 6.30 -8.12
N GLY A 212 2.12 7.17 -8.14
CA GLY A 212 0.96 7.02 -7.25
C GLY A 212 0.36 5.59 -7.23
N PRO A 213 0.04 4.99 -8.39
CA PRO A 213 -0.39 3.59 -8.45
C PRO A 213 0.67 2.59 -7.97
N GLY A 214 1.94 2.82 -8.26
CA GLY A 214 3.04 1.93 -7.85
C GLY A 214 3.27 1.92 -6.34
N GLU A 215 3.17 3.07 -5.68
CA GLU A 215 3.25 3.23 -4.22
C GLU A 215 2.08 2.52 -3.53
N ILE A 216 0.85 2.76 -3.99
CA ILE A 216 -0.33 2.05 -3.47
C ILE A 216 -0.19 0.53 -3.66
N ALA A 217 0.29 0.09 -4.84
CA ALA A 217 0.52 -1.31 -5.12
C ALA A 217 1.63 -1.92 -4.23
N LEU A 218 2.74 -1.21 -3.99
CA LEU A 218 3.78 -1.67 -3.08
C LEU A 218 3.24 -1.84 -1.65
N GLY A 219 2.43 -0.90 -1.18
CA GLY A 219 1.76 -0.99 0.13
C GLY A 219 0.90 -2.24 0.25
N ALA A 220 0.07 -2.52 -0.76
CA ALA A 220 -0.77 -3.72 -0.80
C ALA A 220 0.05 -5.01 -0.91
N PHE A 221 1.13 -5.02 -1.69
CA PHE A 221 2.06 -6.15 -1.76
C PHE A 221 2.63 -6.48 -0.38
N LYS A 222 3.13 -5.48 0.36
CA LYS A 222 3.71 -5.69 1.70
C LYS A 222 2.65 -6.14 2.71
N LEU A 223 1.44 -5.58 2.65
CA LEU A 223 0.32 -6.01 3.48
C LEU A 223 -0.08 -7.48 3.21
N ALA A 224 0.01 -7.91 1.96
CA ALA A 224 -0.24 -9.29 1.56
C ALA A 224 0.88 -10.25 1.98
N LEU A 225 2.12 -9.80 1.82
CA LEU A 225 3.33 -10.51 2.24
C LEU A 225 3.28 -10.82 3.73
N ARG A 226 2.83 -9.84 4.52
CA ARG A 226 2.65 -9.96 5.97
C ARG A 226 1.55 -9.05 6.47
N ASN A 227 0.44 -9.66 6.90
CA ASN A 227 -0.75 -8.97 7.35
C ASN A 227 -0.67 -8.60 8.84
N ASP A 228 0.12 -7.58 9.16
CA ASP A 228 0.22 -7.00 10.51
C ASP A 228 -0.15 -5.50 10.53
N ASP A 229 -0.27 -4.93 11.73
CA ASP A 229 -0.68 -3.53 11.93
C ASP A 229 0.34 -2.56 11.33
N ALA A 230 1.63 -2.88 11.40
CA ALA A 230 2.70 -2.07 10.83
C ALA A 230 2.56 -1.94 9.30
N ASN A 231 2.44 -3.07 8.59
CA ASN A 231 2.24 -3.04 7.13
C ASN A 231 0.89 -2.46 6.75
N TRP A 232 -0.14 -2.60 7.60
CA TRP A 232 -1.42 -1.94 7.37
C TRP A 232 -1.29 -0.42 7.44
N MET A 233 -0.61 0.10 8.47
CA MET A 233 -0.30 1.52 8.62
C MET A 233 0.57 2.07 7.48
N ALA A 234 1.57 1.32 7.01
CA ALA A 234 2.35 1.71 5.84
C ALA A 234 1.51 1.75 4.56
N SER A 235 0.65 0.75 4.34
CA SER A 235 -0.28 0.77 3.21
C SER A 235 -1.25 1.96 3.29
N LEU A 236 -1.74 2.29 4.49
CA LEU A 236 -2.61 3.44 4.71
C LEU A 236 -1.89 4.75 4.37
N ALA A 237 -0.61 4.89 4.74
CA ALA A 237 0.21 6.04 4.38
C ALA A 237 0.21 6.30 2.86
N ASN A 238 0.34 5.24 2.06
CA ASN A 238 0.36 5.34 0.60
C ASN A 238 -0.98 5.83 0.04
N PHE A 239 -2.11 5.41 0.61
CA PHE A 239 -3.42 5.97 0.25
C PHE A 239 -3.56 7.43 0.70
N LEU A 240 -3.13 7.77 1.92
CA LEU A 240 -3.23 9.14 2.43
C LEU A 240 -2.41 10.14 1.59
N ILE A 241 -1.29 9.70 1.02
CA ILE A 241 -0.49 10.51 0.09
C ILE A 241 -1.10 10.49 -1.32
N HIS A 242 -1.24 9.30 -1.91
CA HIS A 242 -1.47 9.17 -3.36
C HIS A 242 -2.93 9.05 -3.76
N GLU A 243 -3.84 8.77 -2.83
CA GLU A 243 -5.27 8.74 -3.11
C GLU A 243 -5.95 10.01 -2.59
N VAL A 244 -5.75 10.31 -1.30
CA VAL A 244 -6.45 11.40 -0.62
C VAL A 244 -5.77 12.75 -0.80
N GLY A 245 -4.43 12.77 -0.84
CA GLY A 245 -3.67 14.02 -0.78
C GLY A 245 -3.74 14.70 0.58
N LEU A 246 -3.75 13.96 1.69
CA LEU A 246 -3.73 14.56 3.03
C LEU A 246 -2.41 15.33 3.27
N PHE A 247 -1.28 14.70 2.93
CA PHE A 247 0.07 15.24 3.07
C PHE A 247 0.96 14.81 1.91
N VAL A 248 2.07 15.52 1.73
CA VAL A 248 3.14 15.21 0.77
C VAL A 248 4.42 14.87 1.51
N HIS A 249 5.37 14.22 0.83
CA HIS A 249 6.76 14.19 1.26
C HIS A 249 7.35 15.60 1.28
N GLY A 250 8.01 15.95 2.38
CA GLY A 250 8.67 17.23 2.57
C GLY A 250 10.19 17.16 2.48
N ASP A 251 10.81 18.33 2.36
CA ASP A 251 12.27 18.47 2.31
C ASP A 251 12.90 18.34 3.71
N ASN A 252 12.22 18.88 4.73
CA ASN A 252 12.73 18.89 6.12
C ASN A 252 12.05 17.83 7.00
N ASN A 253 10.78 17.52 6.71
CA ASN A 253 9.98 16.54 7.41
C ASN A 253 9.52 15.46 6.44
N GLN A 254 9.42 14.22 6.91
CA GLN A 254 8.94 13.12 6.06
C GLN A 254 7.51 13.36 5.53
N PHE A 255 6.67 14.06 6.30
CA PHE A 255 5.29 14.36 5.96
C PHE A 255 5.00 15.84 6.21
N GLU A 256 4.56 16.55 5.16
CA GLU A 256 4.15 17.94 5.21
C GLU A 256 2.66 18.06 4.84
N PRO A 257 1.83 18.74 5.67
CA PRO A 257 0.40 18.86 5.40
C PRO A 257 0.12 19.49 4.03
N TYR A 258 -0.80 18.88 3.27
CA TYR A 258 -1.22 19.37 1.94
C TYR A 258 -2.72 19.71 1.93
N GLY A 259 -3.56 18.79 2.39
CA GLY A 259 -5.01 18.99 2.49
C GLY A 259 -5.73 19.03 1.14
N GLY A 260 -5.22 18.31 0.14
CA GLY A 260 -5.88 18.10 -1.15
C GLY A 260 -7.07 17.13 -1.05
N ASP A 261 -7.64 16.85 -2.22
CA ASP A 261 -8.69 15.84 -2.43
C ASP A 261 -8.34 14.96 -3.65
N GLY A 262 -7.09 14.49 -3.69
CA GLY A 262 -6.53 13.72 -4.79
C GLY A 262 -5.00 13.63 -4.76
N GLU A 263 -4.44 12.88 -5.70
CA GLU A 263 -3.01 12.63 -5.82
C GLU A 263 -2.23 13.94 -6.10
N PRO A 264 -1.23 14.28 -5.26
CA PRO A 264 -0.55 15.57 -5.34
C PRO A 264 0.60 15.63 -6.36
N TYR A 265 0.95 14.51 -7.00
CA TYR A 265 2.13 14.37 -7.84
C TYR A 265 1.73 14.18 -9.32
N ASN A 266 2.69 13.75 -10.16
CA ASN A 266 2.50 13.17 -11.49
C ASN A 266 1.48 13.86 -12.44
N GLY A 267 1.34 15.19 -12.35
CA GLY A 267 0.44 15.98 -13.19
C GLY A 267 -1.04 15.87 -12.86
N LEU A 268 -1.43 15.17 -11.78
CA LEU A 268 -2.81 15.13 -11.29
C LEU A 268 -3.16 16.37 -10.48
N ASN A 269 -2.18 16.98 -9.79
CA ASN A 269 -2.33 18.24 -9.03
C ASN A 269 -3.57 18.23 -8.11
N GLY A 270 -3.82 17.11 -7.44
CA GLY A 270 -4.93 16.93 -6.51
C GLY A 270 -6.31 16.86 -7.17
N LYS A 271 -6.41 16.69 -8.49
CA LYS A 271 -7.71 16.67 -9.21
C LYS A 271 -8.49 15.36 -9.05
N ARG A 272 -7.81 14.27 -8.71
CA ARG A 272 -8.35 12.91 -8.53
C ARG A 272 -7.33 12.00 -7.84
N GLY A 273 -7.79 10.90 -7.25
CA GLY A 273 -6.94 9.86 -6.68
C GLY A 273 -6.12 9.09 -7.70
N ALA A 274 -5.09 8.39 -7.22
CA ALA A 274 -4.26 7.51 -8.04
C ALA A 274 -5.05 6.30 -8.54
N LEU A 275 -6.05 5.81 -7.81
CA LEU A 275 -6.86 4.65 -8.20
C LEU A 275 -7.89 4.97 -9.30
N ASP A 276 -8.13 6.24 -9.60
CA ASP A 276 -8.87 6.67 -10.78
C ASP A 276 -8.07 6.50 -12.09
N LEU A 277 -6.76 6.27 -12.01
CA LEU A 277 -5.92 6.06 -13.18
C LEU A 277 -6.22 4.71 -13.87
N PRO A 278 -6.18 4.66 -15.22
CA PRO A 278 -6.39 3.42 -15.95
C PRO A 278 -5.44 2.30 -15.50
N GLY A 279 -5.99 1.15 -15.09
CA GLY A 279 -5.22 -0.02 -14.67
C GLY A 279 -4.74 0.00 -13.21
N ALA A 280 -4.90 1.11 -12.48
CA ALA A 280 -4.43 1.20 -11.09
C ALA A 280 -5.20 0.26 -10.13
N PRO A 281 -6.53 0.12 -10.22
CA PRO A 281 -7.26 -0.87 -9.41
C PRO A 281 -6.86 -2.32 -9.69
N GLU A 282 -6.58 -2.67 -10.94
CA GLU A 282 -6.10 -3.99 -11.34
C GLU A 282 -4.68 -4.23 -10.81
N LEU A 283 -3.79 -3.24 -10.90
CA LEU A 283 -2.44 -3.28 -10.34
C LEU A 283 -2.45 -3.50 -8.82
N LEU A 284 -3.34 -2.81 -8.09
CA LEU A 284 -3.54 -2.99 -6.65
C LEU A 284 -3.95 -4.44 -6.32
N ALA A 285 -4.92 -5.00 -7.05
CA ALA A 285 -5.38 -6.36 -6.82
C ALA A 285 -4.30 -7.40 -7.17
N GLU A 286 -3.57 -7.19 -8.27
CA GLU A 286 -2.41 -8.00 -8.66
C GLU A 286 -1.34 -7.97 -7.56
N ALA A 287 -1.03 -6.79 -7.01
CA ALA A 287 -0.05 -6.64 -5.96
C ALA A 287 -0.35 -7.48 -4.72
N TRP A 288 -1.62 -7.52 -4.34
CA TRP A 288 -2.06 -8.36 -3.25
C TRP A 288 -1.83 -9.84 -3.54
N ARG A 289 -2.14 -10.31 -4.75
CA ARG A 289 -1.87 -11.71 -5.15
C ARG A 289 -0.37 -12.01 -5.14
N ARG A 290 0.45 -11.11 -5.71
CA ARG A 290 1.91 -11.27 -5.80
C ARG A 290 2.56 -11.32 -4.42
N GLY A 291 2.17 -10.43 -3.50
CA GLY A 291 2.69 -10.44 -2.13
C GLY A 291 2.25 -11.69 -1.36
N ALA A 292 1.01 -12.14 -1.54
CA ALA A 292 0.50 -13.37 -0.93
C ALA A 292 1.19 -14.66 -1.42
N ALA A 293 1.74 -14.64 -2.64
CA ALA A 293 2.44 -15.78 -3.23
C ALA A 293 3.89 -15.91 -2.74
N CYS A 294 4.47 -14.85 -2.17
CA CYS A 294 5.87 -14.86 -1.73
C CYS A 294 6.12 -15.93 -0.64
N SER A 295 7.31 -16.54 -0.69
CA SER A 295 7.71 -17.63 0.20
C SER A 295 8.32 -17.15 1.53
N GLY A 296 8.56 -15.85 1.69
CA GLY A 296 9.10 -15.26 2.91
C GLY A 296 9.12 -13.74 2.88
N ASP A 297 9.17 -13.12 4.06
CA ASP A 297 9.16 -11.67 4.23
C ASP A 297 10.56 -11.08 4.00
N PHE A 298 10.79 -10.57 2.79
CA PHE A 298 12.03 -9.86 2.47
C PHE A 298 11.99 -8.38 2.88
N SER A 299 10.81 -7.84 3.22
CA SER A 299 10.60 -6.39 3.31
C SER A 299 11.33 -5.70 4.45
N ARG A 300 11.80 -6.48 5.43
CA ARG A 300 12.49 -6.03 6.64
C ARG A 300 13.91 -6.59 6.76
N LEU A 301 14.42 -7.25 5.71
CA LEU A 301 15.78 -7.79 5.71
C LEU A 301 16.83 -6.68 5.70
N ASP A 302 18.06 -7.05 6.06
CA ASP A 302 19.21 -6.17 5.89
C ASP A 302 19.60 -6.08 4.40
N HIS A 303 18.87 -5.25 3.66
CA HIS A 303 19.04 -5.10 2.21
C HIS A 303 20.46 -4.67 1.82
N LEU A 304 21.15 -3.92 2.68
CA LEU A 304 22.53 -3.52 2.46
C LEU A 304 23.50 -4.71 2.51
N ALA A 305 23.21 -5.72 3.34
CA ALA A 305 23.95 -7.00 3.32
C ALA A 305 23.67 -7.82 2.05
N LEU A 306 22.50 -7.64 1.42
CA LEU A 306 22.10 -8.31 0.18
C LEU A 306 22.51 -7.53 -1.09
N ALA A 307 23.11 -6.35 -0.96
CA ALA A 307 23.31 -5.42 -2.08
C ALA A 307 24.12 -6.00 -3.25
N THR A 308 25.06 -6.91 -2.98
CA THR A 308 25.88 -7.55 -4.01
C THR A 308 25.25 -8.82 -4.58
N GLU A 309 24.17 -9.33 -3.99
CA GLU A 309 23.46 -10.51 -4.50
C GLU A 309 22.72 -10.18 -5.81
N PRO A 310 22.71 -11.09 -6.81
CA PRO A 310 21.92 -10.92 -8.02
C PRO A 310 20.42 -10.75 -7.72
N LEU A 311 19.80 -9.71 -8.28
CA LEU A 311 18.38 -9.40 -8.06
C LEU A 311 17.47 -10.55 -8.50
N LEU A 312 17.82 -11.22 -9.60
CA LEU A 312 17.15 -12.42 -10.09
C LEU A 312 17.09 -13.52 -9.00
N GLU A 313 18.20 -13.75 -8.30
CA GLU A 313 18.28 -14.79 -7.27
C GLU A 313 17.47 -14.41 -6.02
N ILE A 314 17.44 -13.13 -5.65
CA ILE A 314 16.59 -12.64 -4.56
C ILE A 314 15.11 -12.88 -4.89
N ARG A 315 14.66 -12.48 -6.09
CA ARG A 315 13.29 -12.68 -6.55
C ARG A 315 12.93 -14.16 -6.61
N ARG A 316 13.83 -15.01 -7.10
CA ARG A 316 13.66 -16.47 -7.12
C ARG A 316 13.55 -17.05 -5.71
N ARG A 317 14.45 -16.66 -4.79
CA ARG A 317 14.49 -17.13 -3.39
C ARG A 317 13.18 -16.82 -2.66
N PHE A 318 12.63 -15.63 -2.84
CA PHE A 318 11.39 -15.19 -2.17
C PHE A 318 10.11 -15.45 -2.97
N HIS A 319 10.20 -16.12 -4.12
CA HIS A 319 9.06 -16.35 -5.02
C HIS A 319 8.31 -15.07 -5.39
N VAL A 320 9.06 -14.01 -5.72
CA VAL A 320 8.49 -12.74 -6.18
C VAL A 320 8.08 -12.91 -7.65
N LEU A 321 6.79 -13.12 -7.88
CA LEU A 321 6.22 -13.22 -9.22
C LEU A 321 6.44 -11.92 -10.01
N PRO A 322 6.72 -11.97 -11.33
CA PRO A 322 6.79 -10.77 -12.16
C PRO A 322 5.42 -10.08 -12.23
N LEU A 323 5.43 -8.80 -12.62
CA LEU A 323 4.21 -8.09 -13.00
C LEU A 323 3.65 -8.67 -14.31
N GLU A 324 2.33 -8.78 -14.41
CA GLU A 324 1.64 -9.12 -15.66
C GLU A 324 1.95 -8.08 -16.76
N ARG A 325 2.11 -6.81 -16.35
CA ARG A 325 2.60 -5.72 -17.20
C ARG A 325 3.73 -4.99 -16.47
N PRO A 326 5.00 -5.23 -16.85
CA PRO A 326 6.14 -4.58 -16.20
C PRO A 326 6.04 -3.05 -16.25
N MET A 327 6.27 -2.39 -15.10
CA MET A 327 6.44 -0.93 -15.04
C MET A 327 7.83 -0.50 -15.55
N LEU A 328 8.77 -1.44 -15.58
CA LEU A 328 10.12 -1.30 -16.12
C LEU A 328 10.47 -2.57 -16.91
N ASP A 329 10.91 -2.39 -18.16
CA ASP A 329 11.27 -3.50 -19.05
C ASP A 329 12.69 -4.00 -18.77
N GLN A 330 12.79 -5.06 -17.97
CA GLN A 330 14.05 -5.71 -17.56
C GLN A 330 13.87 -7.23 -17.42
N PRO A 331 13.48 -7.94 -18.49
CA PRO A 331 13.13 -9.37 -18.43
C PRO A 331 14.26 -10.25 -17.91
N GLU A 332 15.52 -9.86 -18.09
CA GLU A 332 16.71 -10.59 -17.65
C GLU A 332 16.86 -10.68 -16.13
N PHE A 333 16.20 -9.81 -15.36
CA PHE A 333 16.25 -9.82 -13.89
C PHE A 333 15.01 -10.47 -13.25
N TRP A 334 14.17 -11.13 -14.04
CA TRP A 334 13.01 -11.87 -13.56
C TRP A 334 13.18 -13.38 -13.77
N PRO A 335 12.72 -14.21 -12.81
CA PRO A 335 12.69 -15.65 -13.02
C PRO A 335 11.87 -15.99 -14.27
N SER A 336 12.41 -16.83 -15.14
CA SER A 336 11.67 -17.36 -16.29
C SER A 336 10.45 -18.14 -15.79
N GLY A 337 9.30 -17.98 -16.46
CA GLY A 337 8.04 -18.62 -16.03
C GLY A 337 8.20 -20.14 -15.87
N THR A 338 7.87 -20.65 -14.68
CA THR A 338 7.68 -22.08 -14.40
C THR A 338 6.26 -22.51 -14.71
#